data_AF-A0A957SZJ4-F1
#
_entry.id   AF-A0A957SZJ4-F1
#
_cell.length_a   1.000
_cell.length_b   1.000
_cell.length_c   1.000
_cell.angle_alpha   90.00
_cell.angle_beta   90.00
_cell.angle_gamma   90.00
#
_symmetry.space_group_name_H-M   'P 1'
#
loop_
_entity.id
_entity.type
_entity.pdbx_description
1 polymer ?
#
loop_
_entity_poly.entity_id
_entity_poly.type
_entity_poly.pdbx_seq_one_letter_code
_entity_poly.pdbx_strand_id
1 'polypeptide(L)'
;VAVTVERNRYNGALRRPHCHVCDQPIQRLAIDRNGHIICDQCVQQCAGCQEILCATCGVEPCPVCGQENCDTCGQLCWACGERACAEHISSCPTCGDAVCHACQSVCADCGVRQCRSHLRLDHVRSQRGETVLICNACAVRCPGCNQYSAVTGTCESSGQRFCAACLVACVACGKRVGPGFYERFDDKPYCHGCLQECPSCGEWALTIERCPTCDEGYCARCGQRCAVCGETHCVDHSHYFGACEHTVCTHHLVHCTSCHGDLCPLCSKRCAICGGHHCDDHVAHCGRCGQRYCKACVTQSGFCETCTNIDPERDVLDLSKEPCAAEPRVQPLVDQYSWAHGANDRYKIYLGQNALGQRAMIVLAHDENGEKIVLIKGKGVATPKGSAQAQGTGARSVPSADEEKDATEWLHEFQDWLRRMRRRRGR
;
A
#
# COMPACT_ATOMS: atom_id res chain seq x y z
N VAL A 1 66.71 37.03 -38.83
CA VAL A 1 66.57 36.38 -40.16
C VAL A 1 67.11 37.33 -41.21
N ALA A 2 68.01 36.86 -42.10
CA ALA A 2 68.48 37.65 -43.24
C ALA A 2 67.71 37.21 -44.49
N VAL A 3 67.06 38.15 -45.18
CA VAL A 3 66.28 37.88 -46.40
C VAL A 3 67.07 38.36 -47.60
N THR A 4 67.41 37.44 -48.51
CA THR A 4 68.16 37.75 -49.73
C THR A 4 67.21 37.81 -50.92
N VAL A 5 67.23 38.92 -51.66
CA VAL A 5 66.54 39.07 -52.94
C VAL A 5 67.59 39.09 -54.04
N GLU A 6 67.54 38.12 -54.97
CA GLU A 6 68.48 38.08 -56.08
C GLU A 6 67.90 38.85 -57.26
N ARG A 7 68.70 39.73 -57.88
CA ARG A 7 68.34 40.42 -59.12
C ARG A 7 69.14 39.86 -60.28
N ASN A 8 68.45 39.30 -61.28
CA ASN A 8 69.08 38.92 -62.52
C ASN A 8 69.59 40.17 -63.25
N ARG A 9 70.90 40.24 -63.51
CA ARG A 9 71.56 41.42 -64.10
C ARG A 9 71.23 41.63 -65.57
N TYR A 10 70.76 40.60 -66.28
CA TYR A 10 70.52 40.65 -67.73
C TYR A 10 69.11 41.11 -68.09
N ASN A 11 68.09 40.67 -67.34
CA ASN A 11 66.68 41.01 -67.61
C ASN A 11 66.02 41.83 -66.49
N GLY A 12 66.75 42.12 -65.41
CA GLY A 12 66.25 42.86 -64.25
C GLY A 12 65.26 42.10 -63.37
N ALA A 13 64.92 40.83 -63.69
CA ALA A 13 63.96 40.04 -62.94
C ALA A 13 64.45 39.80 -61.50
N LEU A 14 63.56 39.98 -60.53
CA LEU A 14 63.82 39.71 -59.12
C LEU A 14 63.39 38.29 -58.78
N ARG A 15 64.31 37.49 -58.27
CA ARG A 15 63.99 36.22 -57.62
C ARG A 15 63.65 36.51 -56.16
N ARG A 16 62.36 36.51 -55.87
CA ARG A 16 61.82 36.84 -54.55
C ARG A 16 61.77 35.59 -53.66
N PRO A 17 61.88 35.75 -52.33
CA PRO A 17 61.63 34.66 -51.39
C PRO A 17 60.19 34.15 -51.54
N HIS A 18 59.99 32.86 -51.27
CA HIS A 18 58.70 32.19 -51.33
C HIS A 18 58.08 32.12 -49.92
N CYS A 19 56.76 32.17 -49.85
CA CYS A 19 56.01 32.06 -48.60
C CYS A 19 56.23 30.67 -48.00
N HIS A 20 56.61 30.60 -46.73
CA HIS A 20 56.79 29.33 -46.03
C HIS A 20 55.52 28.45 -46.02
N VAL A 21 54.33 29.07 -46.10
CA VAL A 21 53.03 28.36 -46.01
C VAL A 21 52.50 27.95 -47.39
N CYS A 22 52.38 28.90 -48.34
CA CYS A 22 51.73 28.67 -49.63
C CYS A 22 52.70 28.53 -50.82
N ASP A 23 54.01 28.65 -50.56
CA ASP A 23 55.09 28.59 -51.55
C ASP A 23 54.98 29.61 -52.70
N GLN A 24 54.15 30.65 -52.57
CA GLN A 24 54.04 31.70 -53.58
C GLN A 24 55.15 32.76 -53.41
N PRO A 25 55.68 33.34 -54.50
CA PRO A 25 56.66 34.41 -54.45
C PRO A 25 56.08 35.66 -53.79
N ILE A 26 56.75 36.15 -52.74
CA ILE A 26 56.22 37.18 -51.86
C ILE A 26 56.49 38.59 -52.41
N GLN A 27 55.50 39.48 -52.38
CA GLN A 27 55.68 40.90 -52.71
C GLN A 27 55.81 41.82 -51.49
N ARG A 28 55.09 41.49 -50.41
CA ARG A 28 55.13 42.15 -49.10
C ARG A 28 55.44 41.10 -48.05
N LEU A 29 56.46 41.37 -47.26
CA LEU A 29 57.10 40.39 -46.41
C LEU A 29 56.74 40.64 -44.94
N ALA A 30 56.18 39.63 -44.29
CA ALA A 30 56.11 39.54 -42.84
C ALA A 30 57.01 38.39 -42.37
N ILE A 31 57.56 38.52 -41.17
CA ILE A 31 58.37 37.49 -40.52
C ILE A 31 57.62 37.09 -39.26
N ASP A 32 57.31 35.81 -39.11
CA ASP A 32 56.71 35.32 -37.87
C ASP A 32 57.74 35.31 -36.73
N ARG A 33 57.26 35.14 -35.49
CA ARG A 33 58.15 35.08 -34.31
C ARG A 33 59.20 33.95 -34.36
N ASN A 34 58.95 32.91 -35.15
CA ASN A 34 59.84 31.76 -35.33
C ASN A 34 60.82 31.96 -36.50
N GLY A 35 60.74 33.10 -37.20
CA GLY A 35 61.62 33.47 -38.30
C GLY A 35 61.16 33.01 -39.68
N HIS A 36 59.93 32.50 -39.83
CA HIS A 36 59.38 32.14 -41.14
C HIS A 36 58.95 33.36 -41.93
N ILE A 37 59.28 33.34 -43.22
CA ILE A 37 58.90 34.40 -44.17
C ILE A 37 57.53 34.07 -44.76
N ILE A 38 56.56 34.98 -44.61
CA ILE A 38 55.16 34.77 -45.03
C ILE A 38 54.59 35.95 -45.81
N CYS A 39 53.59 35.65 -46.65
CA CYS A 39 52.80 36.65 -47.37
C CYS A 39 51.59 37.12 -46.55
N ASP A 40 51.03 38.28 -46.90
CA ASP A 40 49.88 38.91 -46.21
C ASP A 40 48.65 37.99 -46.05
N GLN A 41 48.44 37.03 -46.96
CA GLN A 41 47.31 36.09 -46.89
C GLN A 41 47.53 34.94 -45.88
N CYS A 42 48.77 34.68 -45.49
CA CYS A 42 49.13 33.60 -44.57
C CYS A 42 49.52 34.10 -43.17
N VAL A 43 49.31 35.39 -42.92
CA VAL A 43 49.50 36.04 -41.62
C VAL A 43 48.28 35.79 -40.75
N GLN A 44 48.51 35.25 -39.57
CA GLN A 44 47.58 35.26 -38.45
C GLN A 44 48.14 36.14 -37.34
N GLN A 45 47.27 36.69 -36.48
CA GLN A 45 47.69 37.56 -35.39
C GLN A 45 47.14 37.06 -34.06
N CYS A 46 48.03 36.92 -33.08
CA CYS A 46 47.62 36.54 -31.74
C CYS A 46 46.88 37.71 -31.07
N ALA A 47 45.68 37.47 -30.55
CA ALA A 47 44.92 38.47 -29.82
C ALA A 47 45.61 38.92 -28.51
N GLY A 48 46.34 38.01 -27.85
CA GLY A 48 47.01 38.26 -26.57
C GLY A 48 48.28 39.12 -26.68
N CYS A 49 49.23 38.73 -27.53
CA CYS A 49 50.52 39.44 -27.68
C CYS A 49 50.61 40.34 -28.92
N GLN A 50 49.61 40.30 -29.81
CA GLN A 50 49.60 41.02 -31.09
C GLN A 50 50.73 40.61 -32.07
N GLU A 51 51.49 39.56 -31.76
CA GLU A 51 52.51 39.02 -32.66
C GLU A 51 51.89 38.35 -33.89
N ILE A 52 52.64 38.41 -34.99
CA ILE A 52 52.30 37.78 -36.26
C ILE A 52 52.84 36.36 -36.28
N LEU A 53 51.97 35.41 -36.64
CA LEU A 53 52.29 33.99 -36.81
C LEU A 53 51.92 33.53 -38.21
N CYS A 54 52.70 32.60 -38.77
CA CYS A 54 52.28 31.89 -39.97
C CYS A 54 51.19 30.87 -39.62
N ALA A 55 50.34 30.50 -40.59
CA ALA A 55 49.31 29.47 -40.38
C ALA A 55 49.84 28.11 -39.90
N THR A 56 51.13 27.80 -40.15
CA THR A 56 51.77 26.56 -39.67
C THR A 56 52.19 26.63 -38.21
N CYS A 57 52.72 27.77 -37.75
CA CYS A 57 53.00 28.01 -36.33
C CYS A 57 51.72 28.26 -35.55
N GLY A 58 50.73 28.82 -36.23
CA GLY A 58 49.32 28.79 -35.90
C GLY A 58 48.93 29.65 -34.71
N VAL A 59 47.69 30.06 -34.76
CA VAL A 59 46.92 30.47 -33.58
C VAL A 59 45.70 29.57 -33.52
N GLU A 60 45.25 29.30 -32.31
CA GLU A 60 44.03 28.52 -32.09
C GLU A 60 42.97 29.40 -31.41
N PRO A 61 41.70 29.30 -31.83
CA PRO A 61 40.62 30.07 -31.22
C PRO A 61 40.32 29.55 -29.81
N CYS A 62 40.12 30.46 -28.86
CA CYS A 62 39.73 30.10 -27.52
C CYS A 62 38.28 29.53 -27.50
N PRO A 63 38.00 28.39 -26.85
CA PRO A 63 36.64 27.82 -26.75
C PRO A 63 35.61 28.72 -26.09
N VAL A 64 36.04 29.75 -25.36
CA VAL A 64 35.16 30.60 -24.55
C VAL A 64 34.88 31.94 -25.24
N CYS A 65 35.92 32.64 -25.73
CA CYS A 65 35.77 33.97 -26.35
C CYS A 65 36.02 33.99 -27.86
N GLY A 66 36.47 32.89 -28.46
CA GLY A 66 36.78 32.79 -29.89
C GLY A 66 38.06 33.51 -30.34
N GLN A 67 38.74 34.24 -29.44
CA GLN A 67 39.97 34.95 -29.79
C GLN A 67 41.09 33.97 -30.13
N GLU A 68 41.85 34.28 -31.18
CA GLU A 68 42.98 33.50 -31.65
C GLU A 68 44.21 33.72 -30.76
N ASN A 69 44.78 32.65 -30.22
CA ASN A 69 45.93 32.73 -29.31
C ASN A 69 47.09 31.85 -29.80
N CYS A 70 48.31 32.38 -29.73
CA CYS A 70 49.52 31.59 -29.92
C CYS A 70 49.77 30.65 -28.73
N ASP A 71 50.74 29.74 -28.86
CA ASP A 71 51.05 28.77 -27.83
C ASP A 71 51.56 29.33 -26.49
N THR A 72 51.97 30.59 -26.47
CA THR A 72 52.55 31.26 -25.32
C THR A 72 51.47 32.06 -24.58
N CYS A 73 50.49 32.60 -25.32
CA CYS A 73 49.37 33.34 -24.76
C CYS A 73 48.19 32.44 -24.37
N GLY A 74 48.15 31.19 -24.86
CA GLY A 74 47.11 30.22 -24.55
C GLY A 74 47.67 28.87 -24.12
N GLN A 75 46.97 28.22 -23.19
CA GLN A 75 47.32 26.90 -22.67
C GLN A 75 46.32 25.85 -23.15
N LEU A 76 46.80 24.63 -23.37
CA LEU A 76 45.94 23.50 -23.76
C LEU A 76 45.11 23.05 -22.57
N CYS A 77 43.80 22.94 -22.78
CA CYS A 77 42.87 22.40 -21.80
C CYS A 77 43.07 20.89 -21.68
N TRP A 78 43.32 20.39 -20.46
CA TRP A 78 43.46 18.94 -20.24
C TRP A 78 42.20 18.14 -20.62
N ALA A 79 41.01 18.74 -20.53
CA ALA A 79 39.75 18.06 -20.75
C ALA A 79 39.30 17.99 -22.22
N CYS A 80 39.44 19.08 -22.99
CA CYS A 80 39.01 19.11 -24.40
C CYS A 80 40.16 19.14 -25.41
N GLY A 81 41.40 19.36 -24.96
CA GLY A 81 42.57 19.50 -25.83
C GLY A 81 42.68 20.84 -26.57
N GLU A 82 41.66 21.71 -26.49
CA GLU A 82 41.68 23.02 -27.15
C GLU A 82 42.48 24.06 -26.36
N ARG A 83 43.06 25.04 -27.08
CA ARG A 83 43.82 26.14 -26.49
C ARG A 83 42.92 27.24 -25.96
N ALA A 84 42.96 27.50 -24.66
CA ALA A 84 42.26 28.60 -24.02
C ALA A 84 43.22 29.75 -23.66
N CYS A 85 42.77 30.99 -23.81
CA CYS A 85 43.56 32.16 -23.39
C CYS A 85 43.72 32.21 -21.86
N ALA A 86 44.71 32.95 -21.39
CA ALA A 86 45.04 33.09 -19.97
C ALA A 86 43.84 33.51 -19.07
N GLU A 87 42.87 34.27 -19.61
CA GLU A 87 41.68 34.71 -18.87
C GLU A 87 40.61 33.60 -18.74
N HIS A 88 40.61 32.63 -19.64
CA HIS A 88 39.59 31.59 -19.75
C HIS A 88 40.11 30.20 -19.41
N ILE A 89 41.25 30.12 -18.72
CA ILE A 89 41.83 28.88 -18.21
C ILE A 89 42.25 29.05 -16.76
N SER A 90 42.02 28.02 -15.95
CA SER A 90 42.46 27.99 -14.57
C SER A 90 42.75 26.57 -14.12
N SER A 91 43.59 26.42 -13.10
CA SER A 91 43.85 25.13 -12.47
C SER A 91 42.66 24.66 -11.64
N CYS A 92 42.22 23.43 -11.82
CA CYS A 92 41.18 22.85 -11.00
C CYS A 92 41.73 22.55 -9.59
N PRO A 93 41.09 23.00 -8.51
CA PRO A 93 41.58 22.76 -7.14
C PRO A 93 41.47 21.28 -6.69
N THR A 94 40.82 20.42 -7.47
CA THR A 94 40.63 19.00 -7.14
C THR A 94 41.67 18.10 -7.80
N CYS A 95 42.00 18.30 -9.09
CA CYS A 95 43.02 17.52 -9.79
C CYS A 95 44.32 18.28 -10.06
N GLY A 96 44.33 19.61 -9.97
CA GLY A 96 45.47 20.46 -10.30
C GLY A 96 45.59 20.85 -11.78
N ASP A 97 44.85 20.17 -12.68
CA ASP A 97 44.99 20.36 -14.12
C ASP A 97 44.49 21.72 -14.61
N ALA A 98 45.17 22.27 -15.63
CA ALA A 98 44.73 23.46 -16.34
C ALA A 98 43.55 23.12 -17.25
N VAL A 99 42.38 23.70 -16.95
CA VAL A 99 41.14 23.40 -17.67
C VAL A 99 40.43 24.69 -18.03
N CYS A 100 39.95 24.78 -19.27
CA CYS A 100 39.25 25.97 -19.76
C CYS A 100 37.91 26.17 -19.03
N HIS A 101 37.44 27.42 -18.97
CA HIS A 101 36.20 27.78 -18.28
C HIS A 101 34.95 27.15 -18.91
N ALA A 102 35.01 26.71 -20.17
CA ALA A 102 33.95 25.92 -20.82
C ALA A 102 33.82 24.50 -20.26
N CYS A 103 34.95 23.85 -19.91
CA CYS A 103 34.98 22.51 -19.32
C CYS A 103 34.82 22.52 -17.78
N GLN A 104 34.86 23.70 -17.17
CA GLN A 104 34.63 23.90 -15.75
C GLN A 104 33.21 24.39 -15.48
N SER A 105 32.80 24.32 -14.22
CA SER A 105 31.62 24.99 -13.70
C SER A 105 31.86 25.39 -12.24
N VAL A 106 31.03 26.30 -11.75
CA VAL A 106 31.07 26.78 -10.38
C VAL A 106 30.16 25.92 -9.51
N CYS A 107 30.63 25.52 -8.32
CA CYS A 107 29.80 24.93 -7.29
C CYS A 107 28.78 25.97 -6.81
N ALA A 108 27.49 25.66 -6.90
CA ALA A 108 26.43 26.59 -6.51
C ALA A 108 26.21 26.71 -5.00
N ASP A 109 27.03 26.05 -4.18
CA ASP A 109 27.01 26.14 -2.73
C ASP A 109 28.20 26.95 -2.21
N CYS A 110 29.43 26.60 -2.60
CA CYS A 110 30.64 27.29 -2.13
C CYS A 110 31.27 28.26 -3.14
N GLY A 111 30.78 28.34 -4.37
CA GLY A 111 31.31 29.25 -5.40
C GLY A 111 32.65 28.82 -6.03
N VAL A 112 33.22 27.68 -5.62
CA VAL A 112 34.50 27.20 -6.17
C VAL A 112 34.32 26.64 -7.58
N ARG A 113 35.15 27.12 -8.53
CA ARG A 113 35.20 26.61 -9.92
C ARG A 113 36.03 25.34 -10.00
N GLN A 114 35.48 24.29 -10.60
CA GLN A 114 36.13 22.99 -10.76
C GLN A 114 35.76 22.36 -12.10
N CYS A 115 36.48 21.32 -12.52
CA CYS A 115 36.09 20.50 -13.66
C CYS A 115 34.66 19.97 -13.46
N ARG A 116 33.83 19.99 -14.51
CA ARG A 116 32.46 19.46 -14.44
C ARG A 116 32.41 18.00 -13.97
N SER A 117 33.45 17.22 -14.25
CA SER A 117 33.61 15.83 -13.79
C SER A 117 33.73 15.67 -12.27
N HIS A 118 34.14 16.71 -11.54
CA HIS A 118 34.25 16.69 -10.07
C HIS A 118 33.01 17.26 -9.36
N LEU A 119 32.02 17.70 -10.13
CA LEU A 119 30.77 18.20 -9.61
C LEU A 119 29.68 17.11 -9.68
N ARG A 120 28.71 17.23 -8.79
CA ARG A 120 27.52 16.39 -8.69
C ARG A 120 26.29 17.25 -8.90
N LEU A 121 25.21 16.67 -9.40
CA LEU A 121 23.92 17.34 -9.44
C LEU A 121 23.35 17.46 -8.00
N ASP A 122 22.86 18.64 -7.65
CA ASP A 122 22.08 18.82 -6.41
C ASP A 122 20.65 18.33 -6.65
N HIS A 123 20.29 17.21 -6.01
CA HIS A 123 19.00 16.58 -6.21
C HIS A 123 17.81 17.43 -5.73
N VAL A 124 17.97 18.18 -4.62
CA VAL A 124 16.87 18.97 -4.06
C VAL A 124 16.56 20.16 -4.95
N ARG A 125 17.59 20.84 -5.49
CA ARG A 125 17.39 21.94 -6.45
C ARG A 125 16.90 21.44 -7.80
N SER A 126 17.38 20.27 -8.26
CA SER A 126 16.92 19.64 -9.50
C SER A 126 15.43 19.31 -9.51
N GLN A 127 14.87 18.89 -8.37
CA GLN A 127 13.42 18.67 -8.23
C GLN A 127 12.58 19.95 -8.42
N ARG A 128 13.18 21.12 -8.26
CA ARG A 128 12.53 22.43 -8.51
C ARG A 128 12.70 22.92 -9.94
N GLY A 129 13.31 22.11 -10.82
CA GLY A 129 13.60 22.46 -12.21
C GLY A 129 14.95 23.16 -12.42
N GLU A 130 15.79 23.26 -11.39
CA GLU A 130 17.10 23.90 -11.49
C GLU A 130 18.22 22.85 -11.67
N THR A 131 18.89 22.83 -12.82
CA THR A 131 20.06 21.95 -13.04
C THR A 131 21.31 22.57 -12.43
N VAL A 132 21.54 22.27 -11.15
CA VAL A 132 22.59 22.90 -10.35
C VAL A 132 23.68 21.90 -9.97
N LEU A 133 24.93 22.30 -10.12
CA LEU A 133 26.11 21.50 -9.81
C LEU A 133 26.75 21.92 -8.47
N ILE A 134 27.12 20.94 -7.66
CA ILE A 134 27.77 21.09 -6.35
C ILE A 134 29.05 20.25 -6.28
N CYS A 135 30.07 20.73 -5.58
CA CYS A 135 31.33 19.99 -5.44
C CYS A 135 31.22 18.85 -4.42
N ASN A 136 32.14 17.89 -4.49
CA ASN A 136 32.16 16.74 -3.57
C ASN A 136 32.28 17.14 -2.07
N ALA A 137 32.87 18.29 -1.75
CA ALA A 137 32.96 18.77 -0.37
C ALA A 137 31.61 19.27 0.18
N CYS A 138 30.78 19.88 -0.66
CA CYS A 138 29.43 20.34 -0.31
C CYS A 138 28.38 19.23 -0.45
N ALA A 139 28.64 18.24 -1.31
CA ALA A 139 27.72 17.17 -1.62
C ALA A 139 27.58 16.16 -0.48
N VAL A 140 26.49 16.24 0.26
CA VAL A 140 26.13 15.23 1.26
C VAL A 140 25.23 14.18 0.62
N ARG A 141 25.60 12.91 0.79
CA ARG A 141 24.80 11.78 0.32
C ARG A 141 23.68 11.48 1.31
N CYS A 142 22.44 11.64 0.88
CA CYS A 142 21.26 11.40 1.72
C CYS A 142 21.08 9.89 1.98
N PRO A 143 20.99 9.43 3.24
CA PRO A 143 20.71 8.03 3.55
C PRO A 143 19.33 7.55 3.06
N GLY A 144 18.36 8.46 2.93
CA GLY A 144 16.98 8.13 2.56
C GLY A 144 16.78 7.89 1.05
N CYS A 145 17.25 8.81 0.19
CA CYS A 145 17.09 8.69 -1.25
C CYS A 145 18.36 8.32 -2.01
N ASN A 146 19.49 8.18 -1.30
CA ASN A 146 20.79 7.83 -1.89
C ASN A 146 21.40 8.90 -2.83
N GLN A 147 20.77 10.07 -2.95
CA GLN A 147 21.18 11.17 -3.82
C GLN A 147 22.07 12.19 -3.10
N TYR A 148 22.81 12.99 -3.87
CA TYR A 148 23.65 14.07 -3.36
C TYR A 148 22.87 15.39 -3.30
N SER A 149 23.08 16.15 -2.24
CA SER A 149 22.50 17.48 -2.04
C SER A 149 23.39 18.31 -1.13
N ALA A 150 23.52 19.61 -1.39
CA ALA A 150 24.06 20.55 -0.40
C ALA A 150 22.95 21.02 0.56
N VAL A 151 21.71 21.06 0.07
CA VAL A 151 20.53 21.42 0.87
C VAL A 151 20.12 20.24 1.75
N THR A 152 20.52 20.28 3.01
CA THR A 152 20.30 19.23 4.00
C THR A 152 19.60 19.75 5.25
N GLY A 153 19.06 18.84 6.05
CA GLY A 153 18.61 19.10 7.41
C GLY A 153 18.88 17.89 8.30
N THR A 154 18.53 18.01 9.58
CA THR A 154 18.77 16.97 10.58
C THR A 154 17.45 16.36 11.01
N CYS A 155 17.40 15.03 11.11
CA CYS A 155 16.29 14.32 11.74
C CYS A 155 16.35 14.54 13.25
N GLU A 156 15.30 15.13 13.82
CA GLU A 156 15.21 15.41 15.26
C GLU A 156 15.05 14.15 16.12
N SER A 157 14.67 13.01 15.51
CA SER A 157 14.57 11.73 16.21
C SER A 157 15.89 10.97 16.27
N SER A 158 16.79 11.13 15.29
CA SER A 158 18.01 10.33 15.18
C SER A 158 19.31 11.11 15.12
N GLY A 159 19.25 12.43 14.92
CA GLY A 159 20.42 13.29 14.69
C GLY A 159 21.08 13.10 13.33
N GLN A 160 20.60 12.18 12.49
CA GLN A 160 21.18 11.94 11.16
C GLN A 160 20.80 13.04 10.16
N ARG A 161 21.72 13.31 9.21
CA ARG A 161 21.50 14.30 8.14
C ARG A 161 20.80 13.66 6.95
N PHE A 162 19.77 14.33 6.44
CA PHE A 162 19.05 13.96 5.23
C PHE A 162 18.99 15.16 4.28
N CYS A 163 18.75 14.93 2.99
CA CYS A 163 18.41 16.03 2.10
C CYS A 163 17.07 16.64 2.52
N ALA A 164 16.89 17.94 2.29
CA ALA A 164 15.69 18.63 2.75
C ALA A 164 14.38 18.05 2.18
N ALA A 165 14.42 17.44 0.98
CA ALA A 165 13.27 16.79 0.35
C ALA A 165 12.85 15.48 1.05
N CYS A 166 13.77 14.78 1.72
CA CYS A 166 13.45 13.55 2.45
C CYS A 166 12.96 13.82 3.89
N LEU A 167 13.12 15.04 4.40
CA LEU A 167 12.64 15.40 5.73
C LEU A 167 11.18 15.82 5.66
N VAL A 168 10.38 15.24 6.54
CA VAL A 168 8.97 15.59 6.71
C VAL A 168 8.73 16.11 8.12
N ALA A 169 7.70 16.93 8.30
CA ALA A 169 7.29 17.40 9.62
C ALA A 169 6.19 16.49 10.18
N CYS A 170 6.39 15.95 11.38
CA CYS A 170 5.38 15.16 12.07
C CYS A 170 4.13 16.02 12.31
N VAL A 171 2.95 15.52 11.94
CA VAL A 171 1.68 16.25 12.11
C VAL A 171 1.34 16.46 13.59
N ALA A 172 1.68 15.52 14.46
CA ALA A 172 1.34 15.59 15.88
C ALA A 172 2.25 16.54 16.69
N CYS A 173 3.57 16.53 16.45
CA CYS A 173 4.52 17.29 17.27
C CYS A 173 5.38 18.31 16.50
N GLY A 174 5.24 18.42 15.18
CA GLY A 174 5.99 19.36 14.34
C GLY A 174 7.46 18.99 14.07
N LYS A 175 8.02 18.00 14.77
CA LYS A 175 9.42 17.59 14.61
C LYS A 175 9.74 17.19 13.18
N ARG A 176 10.91 17.60 12.68
CA ARG A 176 11.43 17.17 11.38
C ARG A 176 12.07 15.80 11.49
N VAL A 177 11.55 14.83 10.74
CA VAL A 177 12.00 13.44 10.78
C VAL A 177 12.35 12.92 9.40
N GLY A 178 13.39 12.09 9.34
CA GLY A 178 13.86 11.46 8.11
C GLY A 178 13.25 10.06 7.91
N PRO A 179 13.39 9.48 6.70
CA PRO A 179 12.91 8.13 6.41
C PRO A 179 13.41 7.09 7.42
N GLY A 180 12.54 6.16 7.81
CA GLY A 180 12.82 5.16 8.84
C GLY A 180 12.54 5.60 10.29
N PHE A 181 12.12 6.85 10.50
CA PHE A 181 11.78 7.39 11.83
C PHE A 181 10.34 7.93 11.92
N TYR A 182 9.51 7.63 10.92
CA TYR A 182 8.10 8.00 10.86
C TYR A 182 7.29 6.99 10.06
N GLU A 183 6.00 6.92 10.35
CA GLU A 183 5.00 6.20 9.57
C GLU A 183 3.98 7.17 8.96
N ARG A 184 3.22 6.71 7.96
CA ARG A 184 2.15 7.50 7.34
C ARG A 184 0.79 6.89 7.62
N PHE A 185 -0.12 7.72 8.11
CA PHE A 185 -1.55 7.40 8.27
C PHE A 185 -2.35 8.44 7.49
N ASP A 186 -3.19 8.00 6.56
CA ASP A 186 -3.91 8.87 5.61
C ASP A 186 -2.98 9.88 4.92
N ASP A 187 -1.86 9.38 4.37
CA ASP A 187 -0.76 10.14 3.75
C ASP A 187 -0.02 11.16 4.63
N LYS A 188 -0.46 11.33 5.89
CA LYS A 188 0.13 12.25 6.87
C LYS A 188 1.25 11.57 7.66
N PRO A 189 2.43 12.19 7.77
CA PRO A 189 3.56 11.62 8.49
C PRO A 189 3.47 11.84 10.01
N TYR A 190 3.76 10.80 10.77
CA TYR A 190 3.85 10.81 12.23
C TYR A 190 5.15 10.15 12.69
N CYS A 191 5.94 10.84 13.51
CA CYS A 191 7.18 10.27 14.03
C CYS A 191 6.89 9.10 14.99
N HIS A 192 7.82 8.13 15.08
CA HIS A 192 7.64 6.98 15.98
C HIS A 192 7.46 7.37 17.45
N GLY A 193 7.95 8.54 17.87
CA GLY A 193 7.75 9.04 19.24
C GLY A 193 6.31 9.54 19.53
N CYS A 194 5.51 9.80 18.49
CA CYS A 194 4.08 10.12 18.62
C CYS A 194 3.18 8.92 18.37
N LEU A 195 3.76 7.78 18.00
CA LEU A 195 3.04 6.54 17.75
C LEU A 195 3.21 5.59 18.94
N GLN A 196 2.26 4.69 19.10
CA GLN A 196 2.32 3.63 20.10
C GLN A 196 2.23 2.29 19.38
N GLU A 197 3.04 1.32 19.80
CA GLU A 197 2.98 -0.04 19.27
C GLU A 197 1.75 -0.74 19.86
N CYS A 198 0.89 -1.30 19.01
CA CYS A 198 -0.30 -2.02 19.43
C CYS A 198 0.09 -3.35 20.09
N PRO A 199 -0.27 -3.61 21.37
CA PRO A 199 0.03 -4.88 22.03
C PRO A 199 -0.52 -6.10 21.30
N SER A 200 -1.69 -5.98 20.66
CA SER A 200 -2.35 -7.10 19.99
C SER A 200 -1.73 -7.49 18.64
N CYS A 201 -1.14 -6.55 17.89
CA CYS A 201 -0.60 -6.84 16.55
C CYS A 201 0.85 -6.42 16.30
N GLY A 202 1.46 -5.66 17.19
CA GLY A 202 2.82 -5.13 17.06
C GLY A 202 2.97 -4.02 16.01
N GLU A 203 1.88 -3.54 15.42
CA GLU A 203 1.90 -2.44 14.45
C GLU A 203 1.77 -1.09 15.16
N TRP A 204 2.37 -0.05 14.57
CA TRP A 204 2.23 1.32 15.06
C TRP A 204 0.80 1.83 14.90
N ALA A 205 0.33 2.59 15.88
CA ALA A 205 -0.98 3.23 15.88
C ALA A 205 -0.90 4.65 16.45
N LEU A 206 -1.81 5.51 16.00
CA LEU A 206 -1.97 6.88 16.51
C LEU A 206 -2.56 6.88 17.93
N THR A 207 -3.51 5.98 18.17
CA THR A 207 -4.23 5.86 19.44
C THR A 207 -4.35 4.38 19.80
N ILE A 208 -4.25 4.13 21.10
CA ILE A 208 -4.47 2.83 21.71
C ILE A 208 -5.62 3.00 22.71
N GLU A 209 -6.68 2.24 22.51
CA GLU A 209 -7.83 2.15 23.41
C GLU A 209 -7.69 0.92 24.31
N ARG A 210 -8.38 0.89 25.45
CA ARG A 210 -8.27 -0.22 26.41
C ARG A 210 -9.47 -1.15 26.31
N CYS A 211 -9.20 -2.46 26.37
CA CYS A 211 -10.25 -3.48 26.39
C CYS A 211 -11.02 -3.44 27.71
N PRO A 212 -12.36 -3.34 27.71
CA PRO A 212 -13.15 -3.40 28.93
C PRO A 212 -12.99 -4.71 29.71
N THR A 213 -12.53 -5.78 29.05
CA THR A 213 -12.41 -7.13 29.63
C THR A 213 -11.05 -7.39 30.27
N CYS A 214 -9.95 -6.95 29.66
CA CYS A 214 -8.59 -7.22 30.17
C CYS A 214 -7.74 -5.98 30.44
N ASP A 215 -8.26 -4.77 30.19
CA ASP A 215 -7.55 -3.49 30.29
C ASP A 215 -6.31 -3.35 29.38
N GLU A 216 -5.99 -4.37 28.56
CA GLU A 216 -4.91 -4.30 27.58
C GLU A 216 -5.28 -3.38 26.40
N GLY A 217 -4.26 -2.72 25.86
CA GLY A 217 -4.38 -1.78 24.76
C GLY A 217 -4.60 -2.46 23.41
N TYR A 218 -5.43 -1.87 22.54
CA TYR A 218 -5.59 -2.25 21.14
C TYR A 218 -5.68 -1.01 20.23
N CYS A 219 -5.26 -1.16 18.97
CA CYS A 219 -5.45 -0.13 17.95
C CYS A 219 -6.82 -0.25 17.26
N ALA A 220 -7.25 0.78 16.53
CA ALA A 220 -8.54 0.81 15.83
C ALA A 220 -8.80 -0.40 14.90
N ARG A 221 -7.76 -1.06 14.38
CA ARG A 221 -7.89 -2.29 13.56
C ARG A 221 -8.13 -3.55 14.41
N CYS A 222 -7.55 -3.58 15.59
CA CYS A 222 -7.64 -4.71 16.52
C CYS A 222 -8.85 -4.62 17.45
N GLY A 223 -9.50 -3.45 17.53
CA GLY A 223 -10.76 -3.26 18.23
C GLY A 223 -11.93 -3.80 17.42
N GLN A 224 -12.77 -4.61 18.05
CA GLN A 224 -13.96 -5.19 17.44
C GLN A 224 -15.20 -4.84 18.26
N ARG A 225 -16.21 -4.27 17.60
CA ARG A 225 -17.46 -3.85 18.26
C ARG A 225 -18.40 -5.03 18.42
N CYS A 226 -18.84 -5.29 19.64
CA CYS A 226 -19.80 -6.34 19.96
C CYS A 226 -21.20 -5.95 19.47
N ALA A 227 -21.85 -6.82 18.69
CA ALA A 227 -23.21 -6.60 18.18
C ALA A 227 -24.30 -6.66 19.27
N VAL A 228 -23.98 -7.17 20.46
CA VAL A 228 -24.93 -7.32 21.57
C VAL A 228 -24.90 -6.11 22.52
N CYS A 229 -23.74 -5.75 23.07
CA CYS A 229 -23.62 -4.60 23.99
C CYS A 229 -23.17 -3.30 23.33
N GLY A 230 -22.63 -3.36 22.11
CA GLY A 230 -22.13 -2.18 21.40
C GLY A 230 -20.74 -1.70 21.83
N GLU A 231 -20.11 -2.31 22.84
CA GLU A 231 -18.74 -2.00 23.28
C GLU A 231 -17.68 -2.60 22.36
N THR A 232 -16.50 -1.98 22.32
CA THR A 232 -15.35 -2.44 21.53
C THR A 232 -14.37 -3.20 22.42
N HIS A 233 -14.04 -4.42 22.01
CA HIS A 233 -13.10 -5.29 22.72
C HIS A 233 -11.88 -5.58 21.84
N CYS A 234 -10.76 -5.97 22.45
CA CYS A 234 -9.62 -6.45 21.67
C CYS A 234 -9.97 -7.77 20.97
N VAL A 235 -9.18 -8.12 19.95
CA VAL A 235 -9.40 -9.32 19.13
C VAL A 235 -9.53 -10.60 19.97
N ASP A 236 -8.77 -10.76 21.04
CA ASP A 236 -8.79 -11.95 21.90
C ASP A 236 -10.07 -12.07 22.74
N HIS A 237 -10.76 -10.95 22.99
CA HIS A 237 -12.02 -10.90 23.74
C HIS A 237 -13.23 -10.72 22.83
N SER A 238 -13.07 -10.99 21.53
CA SER A 238 -14.11 -10.91 20.52
C SER A 238 -14.09 -12.13 19.60
N HIS A 239 -15.27 -12.54 19.12
CA HIS A 239 -15.40 -13.64 18.17
C HIS A 239 -16.19 -13.18 16.96
N TYR A 240 -15.62 -13.35 15.76
CA TYR A 240 -16.26 -13.00 14.50
C TYR A 240 -16.89 -14.23 13.85
N PHE A 241 -18.19 -14.17 13.60
CA PHE A 241 -18.95 -15.24 12.96
C PHE A 241 -19.10 -14.98 11.46
N GLY A 242 -18.23 -15.57 10.64
CA GLY A 242 -18.23 -15.35 9.18
C GLY A 242 -19.55 -15.67 8.47
N ALA A 243 -20.38 -16.57 9.00
CA ALA A 243 -21.68 -16.90 8.40
C ALA A 243 -22.75 -15.79 8.54
N CYS A 244 -22.60 -14.90 9.52
CA CYS A 244 -23.58 -13.84 9.79
C CYS A 244 -22.97 -12.45 9.98
N GLU A 245 -21.64 -12.35 9.81
CA GLU A 245 -20.84 -11.12 9.93
C GLU A 245 -20.95 -10.41 11.29
N HIS A 246 -21.51 -11.07 12.31
CA HIS A 246 -21.58 -10.55 13.66
C HIS A 246 -20.27 -10.78 14.41
N THR A 247 -19.78 -9.73 15.07
CA THR A 247 -18.76 -9.86 16.11
C THR A 247 -19.39 -9.79 17.49
N VAL A 248 -19.03 -10.70 18.38
CA VAL A 248 -19.62 -10.83 19.71
C VAL A 248 -18.48 -10.94 20.73
N CYS A 249 -18.56 -10.23 21.85
CA CYS A 249 -17.56 -10.36 22.89
C CYS A 249 -17.67 -11.70 23.62
N THR A 250 -16.59 -12.16 24.24
CA THR A 250 -16.55 -13.45 24.96
C THR A 250 -17.58 -13.56 26.08
N HIS A 251 -18.05 -12.43 26.64
CA HIS A 251 -19.13 -12.42 27.64
C HIS A 251 -20.51 -12.77 27.07
N HIS A 252 -20.81 -12.34 25.84
CA HIS A 252 -22.09 -12.60 25.18
C HIS A 252 -22.05 -13.84 24.28
N LEU A 253 -20.89 -14.48 24.17
CA LEU A 253 -20.76 -15.72 23.44
C LEU A 253 -21.61 -16.80 24.10
N VAL A 254 -22.41 -17.50 23.31
CA VAL A 254 -23.20 -18.64 23.78
C VAL A 254 -22.65 -19.90 23.14
N HIS A 255 -22.81 -21.03 23.82
CA HIS A 255 -22.26 -22.31 23.36
C HIS A 255 -23.38 -23.29 23.03
N CYS A 256 -23.13 -24.18 22.07
CA CYS A 256 -24.02 -25.28 21.79
C CYS A 256 -24.08 -26.22 22.99
N THR A 257 -25.27 -26.51 23.51
CA THR A 257 -25.43 -27.44 24.66
C THR A 257 -25.00 -28.87 24.34
N SER A 258 -24.91 -29.25 23.05
CA SER A 258 -24.57 -30.61 22.62
C SER A 258 -23.07 -30.81 22.32
N CYS A 259 -22.41 -29.85 21.65
CA CYS A 259 -20.99 -29.96 21.30
C CYS A 259 -20.08 -28.89 21.89
N HIS A 260 -20.64 -27.95 22.65
CA HIS A 260 -19.94 -26.81 23.25
C HIS A 260 -19.28 -25.84 22.26
N GLY A 261 -19.54 -25.98 20.95
CA GLY A 261 -19.07 -25.03 19.94
C GLY A 261 -19.71 -23.65 20.10
N ASP A 262 -18.95 -22.62 19.77
CA ASP A 262 -19.35 -21.22 19.87
C ASP A 262 -20.47 -20.88 18.88
N LEU A 263 -21.44 -20.11 19.36
CA LEU A 263 -22.62 -19.71 18.62
C LEU A 263 -22.87 -18.22 18.77
N CYS A 264 -23.30 -17.60 17.68
CA CYS A 264 -23.77 -16.23 17.72
C CYS A 264 -25.11 -16.18 18.49
N PRO A 265 -25.24 -15.41 19.59
CA PRO A 265 -26.47 -15.30 20.37
C PRO A 265 -27.61 -14.65 19.57
N LEU A 266 -27.29 -13.80 18.59
CA LEU A 266 -28.29 -13.13 17.74
C LEU A 266 -28.91 -14.09 16.72
N CYS A 267 -28.14 -15.07 16.23
CA CYS A 267 -28.61 -16.04 15.24
C CYS A 267 -29.13 -17.34 15.87
N SER A 268 -28.53 -17.76 16.99
CA SER A 268 -28.89 -19.02 17.65
C SER A 268 -30.14 -18.84 18.52
N LYS A 269 -31.27 -19.37 18.05
CA LYS A 269 -32.49 -19.44 18.84
C LYS A 269 -32.41 -20.58 19.84
N ARG A 270 -32.83 -20.32 21.08
CA ARG A 270 -33.00 -21.35 22.13
C ARG A 270 -34.00 -22.43 21.69
N CYS A 271 -33.78 -23.68 22.05
CA CYS A 271 -34.76 -24.75 21.88
C CYS A 271 -35.99 -24.45 22.74
N ALA A 272 -37.18 -24.57 22.18
CA ALA A 272 -38.42 -24.23 22.89
C ALA A 272 -38.83 -25.24 23.97
N ILE A 273 -38.12 -26.38 24.08
CA ILE A 273 -38.41 -27.43 25.07
C ILE A 273 -37.38 -27.40 26.20
N CYS A 274 -36.08 -27.44 25.87
CA CYS A 274 -35.01 -27.45 26.89
C CYS A 274 -34.39 -26.08 27.19
N GLY A 275 -34.71 -25.05 26.42
CA GLY A 275 -34.13 -23.71 26.57
C GLY A 275 -32.66 -23.57 26.16
N GLY A 276 -31.97 -24.63 25.71
CA GLY A 276 -30.56 -24.58 25.31
C GLY A 276 -30.31 -23.98 23.92
N HIS A 277 -29.10 -23.49 23.66
CA HIS A 277 -28.66 -23.08 22.31
C HIS A 277 -28.06 -24.28 21.57
N HIS A 278 -28.35 -24.43 20.28
CA HIS A 278 -27.84 -25.54 19.48
C HIS A 278 -27.38 -25.06 18.10
N CYS A 279 -26.24 -25.60 17.64
CA CYS A 279 -25.74 -25.35 16.29
C CYS A 279 -26.63 -26.03 15.23
N ASP A 280 -26.47 -25.67 13.97
CA ASP A 280 -27.28 -26.20 12.89
C ASP A 280 -27.12 -27.73 12.69
N ASP A 281 -26.00 -28.31 13.14
CA ASP A 281 -25.79 -29.76 13.15
C ASP A 281 -26.53 -30.48 14.28
N HIS A 282 -26.91 -29.77 15.35
CA HIS A 282 -27.59 -30.34 16.52
C HIS A 282 -29.06 -29.97 16.62
N VAL A 283 -29.62 -29.39 15.56
CA VAL A 283 -31.06 -29.14 15.43
C VAL A 283 -31.73 -30.14 14.49
N ALA A 284 -33.02 -30.35 14.72
CA ALA A 284 -33.90 -31.15 13.89
C ALA A 284 -35.27 -30.47 13.79
N HIS A 285 -35.99 -30.77 12.70
CA HIS A 285 -37.38 -30.32 12.53
C HIS A 285 -38.33 -31.42 12.96
N CYS A 286 -39.36 -31.06 13.74
CA CYS A 286 -40.44 -31.99 14.05
C CYS A 286 -41.26 -32.28 12.79
N GLY A 287 -41.41 -33.55 12.41
CA GLY A 287 -42.20 -33.97 11.24
C GLY A 287 -43.70 -33.60 11.34
N ARG A 288 -44.18 -33.33 12.55
CA ARG A 288 -45.57 -32.93 12.82
C ARG A 288 -45.76 -31.42 12.69
N CYS A 289 -45.20 -30.66 13.64
CA CYS A 289 -45.36 -29.20 13.72
C CYS A 289 -44.41 -28.40 12.84
N GLY A 290 -43.43 -29.04 12.20
CA GLY A 290 -42.44 -28.41 11.32
C GLY A 290 -41.42 -27.49 12.02
N GLN A 291 -41.58 -27.25 13.32
CA GLN A 291 -40.73 -26.32 14.06
C GLN A 291 -39.37 -26.94 14.36
N ARG A 292 -38.36 -26.07 14.53
CA ARG A 292 -36.97 -26.43 14.81
C ARG A 292 -36.75 -26.61 16.32
N TYR A 293 -36.18 -27.74 16.70
CA TYR A 293 -35.80 -28.11 18.07
C TYR A 293 -34.39 -28.70 18.07
N CYS A 294 -33.82 -28.96 19.24
CA CYS A 294 -32.61 -29.76 19.31
C CYS A 294 -32.90 -31.23 19.00
N LYS A 295 -31.91 -31.95 18.47
CA LYS A 295 -32.03 -33.38 18.15
C LYS A 295 -32.42 -34.24 19.36
N ALA A 296 -32.06 -33.83 20.58
CA ALA A 296 -32.42 -34.55 21.81
C ALA A 296 -33.91 -34.45 22.14
N CYS A 297 -34.55 -33.31 21.88
CA CYS A 297 -35.98 -33.10 22.12
C CYS A 297 -36.87 -33.55 20.94
N VAL A 298 -36.28 -34.14 19.91
CA VAL A 298 -37.00 -34.80 18.81
C VAL A 298 -36.79 -36.29 18.96
N THR A 299 -37.88 -37.03 19.14
CA THR A 299 -37.86 -38.48 19.31
C THR A 299 -37.32 -39.19 18.07
N GLN A 300 -36.96 -40.46 18.19
CA GLN A 300 -36.54 -41.30 17.05
C GLN A 300 -37.61 -41.39 15.94
N SER A 301 -38.89 -41.21 16.30
CA SER A 301 -40.00 -41.12 15.35
C SER A 301 -40.08 -39.78 14.60
N GLY A 302 -39.16 -38.85 14.86
CA GLY A 302 -39.08 -37.56 14.20
C GLY A 302 -40.05 -36.51 14.73
N PHE A 303 -40.64 -36.70 15.92
CA PHE A 303 -41.59 -35.77 16.51
C PHE A 303 -41.02 -35.11 17.76
N CYS A 304 -41.31 -33.82 17.97
CA CYS A 304 -40.91 -33.17 19.21
C CYS A 304 -41.72 -33.71 20.39
N GLU A 305 -41.12 -33.67 21.58
CA GLU A 305 -41.77 -34.13 22.83
C GLU A 305 -43.14 -33.50 23.07
N THR A 306 -43.29 -32.20 22.77
CA THR A 306 -44.59 -31.52 22.85
C THR A 306 -45.62 -32.18 21.96
N CYS A 307 -45.27 -32.56 20.72
CA CYS A 307 -46.19 -33.21 19.79
C CYS A 307 -46.47 -34.67 20.13
N THR A 308 -45.55 -35.39 20.78
CA THR A 308 -45.78 -36.77 21.19
C THR A 308 -46.67 -36.86 22.42
N ASN A 309 -46.63 -35.84 23.28
CA ASN A 309 -47.41 -35.80 24.52
C ASN A 309 -48.85 -35.30 24.34
N ILE A 310 -49.24 -34.85 23.13
CA ILE A 310 -50.64 -34.49 22.85
C ILE A 310 -51.45 -35.76 22.63
N ASP A 311 -52.39 -36.02 23.53
CA ASP A 311 -53.35 -37.12 23.43
C ASP A 311 -54.73 -36.58 22.98
N PRO A 312 -55.13 -36.79 21.72
CA PRO A 312 -56.41 -36.29 21.19
C PRO A 312 -57.65 -36.88 21.85
N GLU A 313 -57.53 -38.05 22.47
CA GLU A 313 -58.67 -38.75 23.08
C GLU A 313 -58.88 -38.30 24.53
N ARG A 314 -57.81 -37.87 25.19
CA ARG A 314 -57.82 -37.41 26.58
C ARG A 314 -57.97 -35.89 26.70
N ASP A 315 -57.30 -35.13 25.85
CA ASP A 315 -57.14 -33.68 26.00
C ASP A 315 -58.04 -32.91 25.03
N VAL A 316 -59.33 -33.27 24.98
CA VAL A 316 -60.30 -32.66 24.07
C VAL A 316 -60.52 -31.18 24.43
N LEU A 317 -60.28 -30.32 23.45
CA LEU A 317 -60.41 -28.87 23.52
C LEU A 317 -61.47 -28.39 22.54
N ASP A 318 -62.27 -27.43 22.99
CA ASP A 318 -63.14 -26.64 22.12
C ASP A 318 -62.35 -25.48 21.48
N LEU A 319 -61.88 -25.67 20.24
CA LEU A 319 -61.06 -24.68 19.56
C LEU A 319 -61.81 -23.36 19.34
N SER A 320 -63.14 -23.35 19.27
CA SER A 320 -63.93 -22.12 19.03
C SER A 320 -63.74 -21.05 20.11
N LYS A 321 -63.32 -21.46 21.31
CA LYS A 321 -63.05 -20.60 22.46
C LYS A 321 -61.61 -20.06 22.49
N GLU A 322 -60.75 -20.57 21.62
CA GLU A 322 -59.36 -20.14 21.56
C GLU A 322 -59.20 -18.88 20.70
N PRO A 323 -58.28 -17.95 21.05
CA PRO A 323 -58.06 -16.72 20.28
C PRO A 323 -57.75 -16.96 18.80
N CYS A 324 -57.06 -18.07 18.49
CA CYS A 324 -56.70 -18.41 17.12
C CYS A 324 -57.89 -18.81 16.24
N ALA A 325 -59.05 -19.14 16.82
CA ALA A 325 -60.25 -19.43 16.04
C ALA A 325 -60.77 -18.21 15.30
N ALA A 326 -60.55 -16.99 15.80
CA ALA A 326 -60.98 -15.76 15.13
C ALA A 326 -60.27 -15.54 13.77
N GLU A 327 -59.15 -16.22 13.50
CA GLU A 327 -58.43 -16.14 12.23
C GLU A 327 -59.26 -16.78 11.09
N PRO A 328 -59.53 -16.04 9.99
CA PRO A 328 -60.33 -16.55 8.87
C PRO A 328 -59.82 -17.86 8.25
N ARG A 329 -58.51 -18.12 8.33
CA ARG A 329 -57.88 -19.35 7.82
C ARG A 329 -58.08 -20.56 8.73
N VAL A 330 -58.38 -20.33 10.01
CA VAL A 330 -58.61 -21.38 11.01
C VAL A 330 -60.09 -21.76 11.08
N GLN A 331 -60.99 -20.78 10.89
CA GLN A 331 -62.45 -20.96 10.93
C GLN A 331 -62.97 -22.22 10.22
N PRO A 332 -62.55 -22.56 8.97
CA PRO A 332 -63.05 -23.77 8.29
C PRO A 332 -62.71 -25.06 9.03
N LEU A 333 -61.68 -25.06 9.87
CA LEU A 333 -61.19 -26.25 10.57
C LEU A 333 -61.82 -26.43 11.95
N VAL A 334 -62.38 -25.37 12.56
CA VAL A 334 -62.83 -25.37 13.95
C VAL A 334 -63.81 -26.52 14.21
N ASP A 335 -64.87 -26.62 13.42
CA ASP A 335 -65.93 -27.62 13.61
C ASP A 335 -65.67 -28.96 12.88
N GLN A 336 -64.65 -29.01 12.01
CA GLN A 336 -64.37 -30.20 11.21
C GLN A 336 -63.52 -31.26 11.94
N TYR A 337 -62.88 -30.87 13.04
CA TYR A 337 -61.92 -31.69 13.75
C TYR A 337 -62.19 -31.64 15.25
N SER A 338 -61.95 -32.76 15.94
CA SER A 338 -61.79 -32.76 17.40
C SER A 338 -60.37 -32.33 17.73
N TRP A 339 -60.21 -31.32 18.58
CA TRP A 339 -58.92 -30.69 18.85
C TRP A 339 -58.36 -31.12 20.18
N ALA A 340 -57.03 -31.22 20.24
CA ALA A 340 -56.24 -31.24 21.46
C ALA A 340 -55.04 -30.31 21.29
N HIS A 341 -54.41 -29.89 22.38
CA HIS A 341 -53.26 -29.01 22.30
C HIS A 341 -52.14 -29.39 23.26
N GLY A 342 -50.94 -28.95 22.91
CA GLY A 342 -49.76 -28.99 23.78
C GLY A 342 -49.03 -27.66 23.69
N ALA A 343 -48.29 -27.30 24.73
CA ALA A 343 -47.52 -26.07 24.75
C ALA A 343 -46.08 -26.31 25.22
N ASN A 344 -45.18 -25.47 24.76
CA ASN A 344 -43.81 -25.32 25.26
C ASN A 344 -43.45 -23.83 25.29
N ASP A 345 -42.23 -23.49 25.68
CA ASP A 345 -41.82 -22.11 25.94
C ASP A 345 -42.04 -21.15 24.77
N ARG A 346 -42.06 -21.66 23.53
CA ARG A 346 -42.25 -20.83 22.33
C ARG A 346 -43.53 -21.13 21.58
N TYR A 347 -44.11 -22.32 21.70
CA TYR A 347 -45.18 -22.73 20.80
C TYR A 347 -46.36 -23.36 21.54
N LYS A 348 -47.58 -22.95 21.17
CA LYS A 348 -48.83 -23.67 21.43
C LYS A 348 -49.26 -24.37 20.14
N ILE A 349 -49.38 -25.69 20.21
CA ILE A 349 -49.60 -26.58 19.09
C ILE A 349 -50.97 -27.21 19.26
N TYR A 350 -51.90 -26.91 18.34
CA TYR A 350 -53.19 -27.59 18.25
C TYR A 350 -53.12 -28.68 17.20
N LEU A 351 -53.77 -29.78 17.51
CA LEU A 351 -53.86 -30.96 16.69
C LEU A 351 -55.32 -31.36 16.59
N GLY A 352 -55.83 -31.35 15.37
CA GLY A 352 -57.18 -31.76 15.04
C GLY A 352 -57.19 -33.18 14.47
N GLN A 353 -58.17 -34.00 14.83
CA GLN A 353 -58.46 -35.26 14.18
C GLN A 353 -59.95 -35.37 13.89
N ASN A 354 -60.32 -35.73 12.66
CA ASN A 354 -61.72 -35.93 12.28
C ASN A 354 -62.09 -37.43 12.30
N ALA A 355 -63.38 -37.73 12.15
CA ALA A 355 -63.90 -39.10 12.16
C ALA A 355 -63.31 -40.01 11.06
N LEU A 356 -62.79 -39.43 9.98
CA LEU A 356 -62.11 -40.16 8.89
C LEU A 356 -60.60 -40.36 9.16
N GLY A 357 -60.12 -40.03 10.36
CA GLY A 357 -58.71 -40.14 10.74
C GLY A 357 -57.80 -39.08 10.09
N GLN A 358 -58.35 -38.09 9.40
CA GLN A 358 -57.57 -37.01 8.82
C GLN A 358 -57.11 -36.05 9.93
N ARG A 359 -55.90 -35.50 9.76
CA ARG A 359 -55.28 -34.62 10.75
C ARG A 359 -55.23 -33.17 10.28
N ALA A 360 -55.43 -32.25 11.21
CA ALA A 360 -55.14 -30.83 11.07
C ALA A 360 -54.16 -30.39 12.16
N MET A 361 -53.45 -29.30 11.91
CA MET A 361 -52.47 -28.75 12.84
C MET A 361 -52.41 -27.24 12.74
N ILE A 362 -52.40 -26.58 13.89
CA ILE A 362 -52.19 -25.15 14.02
C ILE A 362 -51.05 -24.94 15.01
N VAL A 363 -50.06 -24.13 14.65
CA VAL A 363 -48.95 -23.79 15.54
C VAL A 363 -48.95 -22.29 15.74
N LEU A 364 -49.08 -21.87 16.99
CA LEU A 364 -48.86 -20.51 17.43
C LEU A 364 -47.43 -20.40 17.96
N ALA A 365 -46.72 -19.35 17.58
CA ALA A 365 -45.50 -18.92 18.25
C ALA A 365 -45.85 -17.78 19.21
N HIS A 366 -45.39 -17.88 20.45
CA HIS A 366 -45.46 -16.78 21.41
C HIS A 366 -44.12 -16.06 21.37
N ASP A 367 -44.14 -14.77 21.08
CA ASP A 367 -43.01 -13.87 21.23
C ASP A 367 -43.40 -12.67 22.12
N GLU A 368 -42.47 -11.74 22.34
CA GLU A 368 -42.68 -10.55 23.17
C GLU A 368 -43.82 -9.64 22.65
N ASN A 369 -44.22 -9.79 21.38
CA ASN A 369 -45.29 -9.04 20.74
C ASN A 369 -46.64 -9.80 20.71
N GLY A 370 -46.70 -10.99 21.32
CA GLY A 370 -47.92 -11.79 21.45
C GLY A 370 -47.88 -13.11 20.68
N GLU A 371 -49.07 -13.69 20.44
CA GLU A 371 -49.20 -14.96 19.74
C GLU A 371 -49.37 -14.76 18.23
N LYS A 372 -48.59 -15.49 17.43
CA LYS A 372 -48.69 -15.45 15.98
C LYS A 372 -48.80 -16.85 15.40
N ILE A 373 -49.76 -17.06 14.50
CA ILE A 373 -49.88 -18.32 13.78
C ILE A 373 -48.69 -18.48 12.81
N VAL A 374 -47.86 -19.50 13.04
CA VAL A 374 -46.70 -19.83 12.20
C VAL A 374 -46.95 -21.02 11.29
N LEU A 375 -47.95 -21.85 11.58
CA LEU A 375 -48.33 -22.97 10.73
C LEU A 375 -49.84 -23.24 10.81
N ILE A 376 -50.46 -23.51 9.67
CA ILE A 376 -51.78 -24.11 9.55
C ILE A 376 -51.69 -25.23 8.52
N LYS A 377 -52.10 -26.45 8.88
CA LYS A 377 -52.25 -27.61 7.98
C LYS A 377 -53.63 -28.22 8.20
N GLY A 378 -54.36 -28.53 7.14
CA GLY A 378 -55.69 -29.15 7.22
C GLY A 378 -56.35 -29.24 5.85
N LYS A 379 -57.35 -30.10 5.72
CA LYS A 379 -58.12 -30.21 4.47
C LYS A 379 -58.98 -28.95 4.31
N GLY A 380 -58.95 -28.32 3.13
CA GLY A 380 -59.69 -27.08 2.86
C GLY A 380 -58.92 -25.78 3.18
N VAL A 381 -57.71 -25.86 3.73
CA VAL A 381 -56.82 -24.69 3.85
C VAL A 381 -56.10 -24.47 2.52
N ALA A 382 -56.36 -23.34 1.87
CA ALA A 382 -55.55 -22.92 0.73
C ALA A 382 -54.10 -22.69 1.21
N THR A 383 -53.15 -23.45 0.66
CA THR A 383 -51.72 -23.19 0.89
C THR A 383 -51.38 -21.83 0.29
N PRO A 384 -50.70 -20.93 1.03
CA PRO A 384 -50.20 -19.71 0.43
C PRO A 384 -49.18 -20.08 -0.64
N LYS A 385 -49.49 -19.79 -1.91
CA LYS A 385 -48.50 -19.75 -2.98
C LYS A 385 -47.58 -18.57 -2.69
N GLY A 386 -46.39 -18.84 -2.13
CA GLY A 386 -45.36 -17.81 -2.00
C GLY A 386 -44.51 -17.91 -0.73
N SER A 387 -43.66 -18.92 -0.65
CA SER A 387 -42.30 -18.71 -0.18
C SER A 387 -41.42 -19.66 -0.97
N ALA A 388 -40.65 -19.08 -1.89
CA ALA A 388 -39.61 -19.79 -2.59
C ALA A 388 -38.70 -20.44 -1.54
N GLN A 389 -38.66 -21.76 -1.53
CA GLN A 389 -37.48 -22.48 -1.09
C GLN A 389 -36.33 -21.91 -1.91
N ALA A 390 -35.40 -21.23 -1.22
CA ALA A 390 -34.06 -21.04 -1.74
C ALA A 390 -33.52 -22.45 -2.04
N GLN A 391 -33.55 -22.80 -3.32
CA GLN A 391 -32.99 -24.03 -3.84
C GLN A 391 -31.49 -24.03 -3.52
N GLY A 392 -31.05 -25.17 -3.00
CA GLY A 392 -29.65 -25.41 -2.67
C GLY A 392 -28.75 -25.10 -3.87
N THR A 393 -27.81 -24.21 -3.64
CA THR A 393 -26.60 -24.11 -4.45
C THR A 393 -25.87 -25.45 -4.40
N GLY A 394 -25.47 -25.90 -5.57
CA GLY A 394 -25.03 -27.26 -5.84
C GLY A 394 -23.96 -27.81 -4.90
N ALA A 395 -24.07 -29.12 -4.67
CA ALA A 395 -22.98 -29.95 -4.21
C ALA A 395 -21.78 -29.77 -5.16
N ARG A 396 -20.73 -29.10 -4.67
CA ARG A 396 -19.40 -29.25 -5.24
C ARG A 396 -18.84 -30.58 -4.75
N SER A 397 -18.50 -31.41 -5.72
CA SER A 397 -17.68 -32.60 -5.60
C SER A 397 -16.45 -32.35 -4.74
N VAL A 398 -16.19 -33.30 -3.84
CA VAL A 398 -14.94 -33.48 -3.10
C VAL A 398 -13.77 -33.62 -4.08
N PRO A 399 -12.70 -32.82 -4.01
CA PRO A 399 -11.44 -33.16 -4.66
C PRO A 399 -10.74 -34.25 -3.84
N SER A 400 -10.29 -35.28 -4.54
CA SER A 400 -9.38 -36.29 -4.04
C SER A 400 -8.05 -35.66 -3.60
N ALA A 401 -7.40 -36.34 -2.67
CA ALA A 401 -6.01 -36.10 -2.28
C ALA A 401 -5.07 -36.03 -3.50
N ASP A 402 -3.97 -35.28 -3.32
CA ASP A 402 -2.86 -35.01 -4.24
C ASP A 402 -2.97 -33.72 -5.06
N GLU A 403 -3.02 -32.57 -4.37
CA GLU A 403 -2.57 -31.29 -4.94
C GLU A 403 -1.19 -30.93 -4.40
N GLU A 404 -0.20 -31.05 -5.27
CA GLU A 404 1.19 -30.65 -5.06
C GLU A 404 1.24 -29.11 -4.91
N LYS A 405 1.52 -28.62 -3.70
CA LYS A 405 1.62 -27.18 -3.42
C LYS A 405 2.66 -26.52 -4.31
N ASP A 406 2.26 -25.44 -4.98
CA ASP A 406 3.11 -24.59 -5.81
C ASP A 406 4.35 -24.10 -5.01
N ALA A 407 5.54 -24.23 -5.60
CA ALA A 407 6.81 -23.81 -5.02
C ALA A 407 6.81 -22.33 -4.57
N THR A 408 5.94 -21.52 -5.14
CA THR A 408 5.78 -20.11 -4.80
C THR A 408 5.10 -19.89 -3.45
N GLU A 409 4.19 -20.78 -3.05
CA GLU A 409 3.49 -20.76 -1.76
C GLU A 409 4.42 -21.22 -0.63
N TRP A 410 5.24 -22.23 -0.91
CA TRP A 410 6.35 -22.66 -0.03
C TRP A 410 7.35 -21.53 0.24
N LEU A 411 7.66 -20.72 -0.78
CA LEU A 411 8.58 -19.60 -0.64
C LEU A 411 8.01 -18.51 0.28
N HIS A 412 6.71 -18.26 0.22
CA HIS A 412 6.02 -17.29 1.08
C HIS A 412 5.94 -17.77 2.54
N GLU A 413 5.54 -19.02 2.77
CA GLU A 413 5.50 -19.59 4.13
C GLU A 413 6.91 -19.67 4.75
N PHE A 414 7.93 -19.99 3.96
CA PHE A 414 9.32 -20.04 4.41
C PHE A 414 9.87 -18.65 4.77
N GLN A 415 9.55 -17.62 3.99
CA GLN A 415 9.94 -16.23 4.31
C GLN A 415 9.25 -15.72 5.58
N ASP A 416 7.98 -16.07 5.81
CA ASP A 416 7.27 -15.71 7.04
C ASP A 416 7.77 -16.49 8.27
N TRP A 417 8.19 -17.74 8.09
CA TRP A 417 8.85 -18.51 9.12
C TRP A 417 10.22 -17.91 9.49
N LEU A 418 11.04 -17.49 8.51
CA LEU A 418 12.33 -16.81 8.75
C LEU A 418 12.16 -15.48 9.48
N ARG A 419 11.10 -14.71 9.18
CA ARG A 419 10.76 -13.48 9.93
C ARG A 419 10.41 -13.79 11.39
N ARG A 420 9.65 -14.87 11.65
CA ARG A 420 9.33 -15.33 13.02
C ARG A 420 10.56 -15.81 13.80
N MET A 421 11.49 -16.51 13.15
CA MET A 421 12.73 -16.99 13.78
C MET A 421 13.71 -15.87 14.12
N ARG A 422 13.84 -14.82 13.29
CA ARG A 422 14.68 -13.65 13.62
C ARG A 422 14.15 -12.87 14.83
N ARG A 423 12.84 -12.87 15.08
CA ARG A 423 12.23 -12.25 16.27
C ARG A 423 12.49 -13.02 17.58
N ARG A 424 12.76 -14.33 17.52
CA ARG A 424 13.03 -15.16 18.71
C ARG A 424 14.50 -15.20 19.14
N ARG A 425 15.46 -14.84 18.27
CA ARG A 425 16.90 -14.83 18.59
C ARG A 425 17.43 -13.50 19.15
N GLY A 426 16.55 -12.51 19.34
CA GLY A 426 16.89 -11.19 19.90
C GLY A 426 16.37 -10.94 21.32
N ARG A 427 15.94 -11.98 22.04
CA ARG A 427 15.63 -11.94 23.47
C ARG A 427 16.66 -12.71 24.26
#